data_AF-A0A2U2SI37-F1
#
_entry.id   AF-A0A2U2SI37-F1
#
_cell.length_a   1.000
_cell.length_b   1.000
_cell.length_c   1.000
_cell.angle_alpha   90.00
_cell.angle_beta   90.00
_cell.angle_gamma   90.00
#
_symmetry.space_group_name_H-M   'P 1'
#
loop_
_entity.id
_entity.type
_entity.pdbx_description
1 polymer ?
#
loop_
_entity_poly.entity_id
_entity_poly.type
_entity_poly.pdbx_seq_one_letter_code
_entity_poly.pdbx_strand_id
1 'polypeptide(L)'
;MSQSVTLFPLNCIRCATPIPAEVNEVAWLCSICGASMALTEAGEIVPCEFHFSTDLPAGKKGRPFWVAEGVVRLIRQSYNRIGKSDQEAIQFWSQPRRFFIPAYDCGLEEMLTIGTRWLTKPPPLFEGAKSDFLPITQSAADVRAFAEFLIIAIEAARKDKVKEIQFELEMGVPQLWILP
;
A
#
# COMPACT_ATOMS: atom_id res chain seq x y z
N MET A 1 3.76 8.49 -29.17
CA MET A 1 2.95 7.38 -29.71
C MET A 1 1.70 7.32 -28.86
N SER A 2 0.51 7.56 -29.43
CA SER A 2 -0.75 7.44 -28.71
C SER A 2 -1.02 5.96 -28.45
N GLN A 3 -1.01 5.53 -27.19
CA GLN A 3 -1.46 4.19 -26.82
C GLN A 3 -2.90 4.00 -27.31
N SER A 4 -3.20 2.84 -27.89
CA SER A 4 -4.55 2.47 -28.30
C SER A 4 -5.42 2.28 -27.06
N VAL A 5 -6.53 3.02 -26.99
CA VAL A 5 -7.54 2.83 -25.94
C VAL A 5 -8.26 1.51 -26.22
N THR A 6 -8.28 0.61 -25.24
CA THR A 6 -9.00 -0.66 -25.31
C THR A 6 -10.13 -0.66 -24.29
N LEU A 7 -11.33 -1.03 -24.72
CA LEU A 7 -12.50 -1.17 -23.85
C LEU A 7 -12.79 -2.65 -23.64
N PHE A 8 -13.07 -3.03 -22.39
CA PHE A 8 -13.51 -4.38 -22.05
C PHE A 8 -14.74 -4.28 -21.14
N PRO A 9 -15.71 -5.21 -21.28
CA PRO A 9 -16.82 -5.29 -20.33
C PRO A 9 -16.29 -5.77 -18.98
N LEU A 10 -16.48 -4.98 -17.93
CA LEU A 10 -16.10 -5.37 -16.58
C LEU A 10 -17.14 -6.35 -16.00
N ASN A 11 -16.87 -7.64 -16.18
CA ASN A 11 -17.68 -8.72 -15.64
C ASN A 11 -16.89 -9.48 -14.57
N CYS A 12 -17.59 -9.98 -13.55
CA CYS A 12 -16.99 -10.84 -12.55
C CYS A 12 -16.37 -12.09 -13.20
N ILE A 13 -15.09 -12.34 -12.94
CA ILE A 13 -14.35 -13.51 -13.44
C ILE A 13 -14.92 -14.86 -13.00
N ARG A 14 -15.80 -14.88 -11.99
CA ARG A 14 -16.41 -16.11 -11.45
C ARG A 14 -17.85 -16.33 -11.89
N CYS A 15 -18.71 -15.32 -11.81
CA CYS A 15 -20.15 -15.47 -12.08
C CYS A 15 -20.65 -14.66 -13.28
N ALA A 16 -19.76 -13.97 -14.00
CA ALA A 16 -20.04 -13.13 -15.17
C ALA A 16 -21.02 -11.96 -14.91
N THR A 17 -21.39 -11.69 -13.66
CA THR A 17 -22.21 -10.52 -13.31
C THR A 17 -21.44 -9.24 -13.64
N PRO A 18 -22.07 -8.26 -14.32
CA PRO A 18 -21.48 -6.94 -14.55
C PRO A 18 -21.14 -6.26 -13.22
N ILE A 19 -19.96 -5.67 -13.12
CA ILE A 19 -19.53 -4.93 -11.93
C ILE A 19 -19.55 -3.43 -12.24
N PRO A 20 -20.20 -2.59 -11.42
CA PRO A 20 -20.09 -1.15 -11.54
C PRO A 20 -18.65 -0.73 -11.19
N ALA A 21 -18.03 0.08 -12.05
CA ALA A 21 -16.71 0.65 -11.80
C ALA A 21 -16.80 2.16 -11.59
N GLU A 22 -16.04 2.65 -10.62
CA GLU A 22 -15.78 4.08 -10.47
C GLU A 22 -14.61 4.51 -11.38
N VAL A 23 -14.47 5.83 -11.57
CA VAL A 23 -13.36 6.40 -12.35
C VAL A 23 -12.03 6.03 -11.70
N ASN A 24 -11.08 5.55 -12.51
CA ASN A 24 -9.75 5.10 -12.09
C ASN A 24 -9.74 3.90 -11.13
N GLU A 25 -10.86 3.20 -10.95
CA GLU A 25 -10.86 1.99 -10.15
C GLU A 25 -10.07 0.87 -10.85
N VAL A 26 -9.24 0.16 -10.07
CA VAL A 26 -8.33 -0.88 -10.57
C VAL A 26 -8.54 -2.23 -9.89
N ALA A 27 -9.38 -2.31 -8.86
CA ALA A 27 -9.74 -3.58 -8.24
C ALA A 27 -11.16 -3.55 -7.71
N TRP A 28 -11.83 -4.70 -7.78
CA TRP A 28 -13.26 -4.82 -7.55
C TRP A 28 -13.64 -6.06 -6.76
N LEU A 29 -14.73 -5.94 -6.00
CA LEU A 29 -15.40 -7.05 -5.32
C LEU A 29 -16.78 -7.27 -5.94
N CYS A 30 -17.06 -8.50 -6.37
CA CYS A 30 -18.38 -8.87 -6.85
C CYS A 30 -19.38 -8.92 -5.70
N SER A 31 -20.44 -8.10 -5.77
CA SER A 31 -21.52 -8.07 -4.77
C SER A 31 -22.37 -9.34 -4.75
N ILE A 32 -22.35 -10.15 -5.82
CA ILE A 32 -23.18 -11.37 -5.93
C ILE A 32 -22.45 -12.60 -5.39
N CYS A 33 -21.26 -12.91 -5.90
CA CYS A 33 -20.54 -14.14 -5.52
C CYS A 33 -19.36 -13.88 -4.57
N GLY A 34 -19.05 -12.62 -4.28
CA GLY A 34 -17.97 -12.24 -3.37
C GLY A 34 -16.56 -12.48 -3.91
N ALA A 35 -16.40 -12.83 -5.19
CA ALA A 35 -15.10 -12.94 -5.84
C ALA A 35 -14.48 -11.56 -6.05
N SER A 36 -13.18 -11.46 -5.86
CA SER A 36 -12.42 -10.23 -5.97
C SER A 36 -11.38 -10.33 -7.09
N MET A 37 -11.16 -9.22 -7.79
CA MET A 37 -10.34 -9.16 -8.99
C MET A 37 -9.69 -7.80 -9.16
N ALA A 38 -8.56 -7.74 -9.86
CA ALA A 38 -7.82 -6.52 -10.12
C ALA A 38 -7.36 -6.44 -11.58
N LEU A 39 -7.22 -5.22 -12.08
CA LEU A 39 -6.63 -4.88 -13.36
C LEU A 39 -5.11 -4.80 -13.22
N THR A 40 -4.40 -5.55 -14.04
CA THR A 40 -2.94 -5.51 -14.13
C THR A 40 -2.46 -4.41 -15.08
N GLU A 41 -1.19 -4.03 -15.01
CA GLU A 41 -0.57 -3.10 -15.97
C GLU A 41 -0.63 -3.59 -17.42
N ALA A 42 -0.70 -4.91 -17.62
CA ALA A 42 -0.87 -5.53 -18.93
C ALA A 42 -2.30 -5.36 -19.49
N GLY A 43 -3.24 -4.81 -18.71
CA GLY A 43 -4.65 -4.67 -19.07
C GLY A 43 -5.47 -5.94 -18.84
N GLU A 44 -4.95 -6.91 -18.09
CA GLU A 44 -5.62 -8.18 -17.79
C GLU A 44 -6.34 -8.11 -16.44
N ILE A 45 -7.53 -8.69 -16.35
CA ILE A 45 -8.25 -8.86 -15.08
C ILE A 45 -7.85 -10.20 -14.47
N VAL A 46 -7.28 -10.15 -13.27
CA VAL A 46 -6.81 -11.34 -12.54
C VAL A 46 -7.48 -11.46 -11.18
N PRO A 47 -7.58 -12.67 -10.59
CA PRO A 47 -7.99 -12.83 -9.20
C PRO A 47 -7.09 -12.02 -8.25
N CYS A 48 -7.69 -11.33 -7.28
CA CYS A 48 -6.98 -10.55 -6.27
C CYS A 48 -7.69 -10.75 -4.93
N GLU A 49 -7.01 -11.26 -3.91
CA GLU A 49 -7.65 -11.55 -2.61
C GLU A 49 -7.82 -10.27 -1.78
N PHE A 50 -9.02 -10.10 -1.20
CA PHE A 50 -9.36 -8.95 -0.36
C PHE A 50 -9.56 -9.45 1.08
N HIS A 51 -8.81 -8.88 2.00
CA HIS A 51 -8.93 -9.13 3.43
C HIS A 51 -9.68 -7.98 4.10
N PHE A 52 -10.50 -8.27 5.12
CA PHE A 52 -11.29 -7.25 5.81
C PHE A 52 -10.92 -7.24 7.29
N SER A 53 -10.58 -6.07 7.85
CA SER A 53 -10.26 -6.01 9.28
C SER A 53 -11.49 -6.21 10.16
N THR A 54 -11.33 -6.95 11.26
CA THR A 54 -12.35 -7.06 12.32
C THR A 54 -12.68 -5.73 12.98
N ASP A 55 -11.80 -4.72 12.88
CA ASP A 55 -11.95 -3.42 13.54
C ASP A 55 -12.77 -2.42 12.69
N LEU A 56 -13.36 -2.86 11.57
CA LEU A 56 -14.13 -2.00 10.69
C LEU A 56 -15.38 -1.44 11.40
N PRO A 57 -15.56 -0.11 11.46
CA PRO A 57 -16.69 0.50 12.14
C PRO A 57 -18.01 0.23 11.39
N ALA A 58 -19.03 -0.23 12.12
CA ALA A 58 -20.36 -0.45 11.57
C ALA A 58 -20.92 0.83 10.91
N GLY A 59 -21.46 0.70 9.70
CA GLY A 59 -22.06 1.80 8.95
C GLY A 59 -21.05 2.80 8.35
N LYS A 60 -19.75 2.54 8.42
CA LYS A 60 -18.72 3.32 7.73
C LYS A 60 -18.02 2.46 6.68
N LYS A 61 -17.66 3.09 5.56
CA LYS A 61 -16.84 2.47 4.55
C LYS A 61 -15.41 2.29 5.08
N GLY A 62 -14.88 1.08 4.91
CA GLY A 62 -13.47 0.81 5.13
C GLY A 62 -12.60 1.47 4.06
N ARG A 63 -11.32 1.61 4.38
CA ARG A 63 -10.29 2.20 3.52
C ARG A 63 -9.38 1.09 3.01
N PRO A 64 -9.19 0.93 1.70
CA PRO A 64 -8.33 -0.10 1.16
C PRO A 64 -6.85 0.28 1.29
N PHE A 65 -6.00 -0.69 1.63
CA PHE A 65 -4.55 -0.54 1.72
C PHE A 65 -3.86 -1.74 1.09
N TRP A 66 -2.82 -1.47 0.30
CA TRP A 66 -1.84 -2.47 -0.05
C TRP A 66 -0.87 -2.64 1.12
N VAL A 67 -0.79 -3.87 1.63
CA VAL A 67 0.06 -4.22 2.76
C VAL A 67 1.13 -5.19 2.31
N ALA A 68 2.38 -4.83 2.53
CA ALA A 68 3.53 -5.68 2.21
C ALA A 68 4.57 -5.61 3.32
N GLU A 69 5.13 -6.76 3.69
CA GLU A 69 6.33 -6.79 4.50
C GLU A 69 7.53 -6.39 3.66
N GLY A 70 8.39 -5.53 4.20
CA GLY A 70 9.61 -5.09 3.56
C GLY A 70 10.80 -5.10 4.52
N VAL A 71 11.97 -5.43 3.98
CA VAL A 71 13.26 -5.38 4.66
C VAL A 71 14.09 -4.30 4.02
N VAL A 72 14.58 -3.36 4.84
CA VAL A 72 15.35 -2.20 4.39
C VAL A 72 16.79 -2.34 4.85
N ARG A 73 17.72 -2.41 3.90
CA ARG A 73 19.17 -2.35 4.18
C ARG A 73 19.63 -0.92 3.99
N LEU A 74 19.79 -0.19 5.08
CA LEU A 74 20.17 1.23 5.06
C LEU A 74 21.69 1.41 5.17
N ILE A 75 22.26 2.20 4.26
CA ILE A 75 23.63 2.73 4.32
C ILE A 75 23.52 4.25 4.39
N ARG A 76 24.09 4.85 5.44
CA ARG A 76 23.95 6.28 5.73
C ARG A 76 25.27 6.88 6.11
N GLN A 77 25.53 8.10 5.65
CA GLN A 77 26.67 8.90 6.06
C GLN A 77 26.20 10.26 6.59
N SER A 78 26.45 10.52 7.87
CA SER A 78 26.23 11.84 8.47
C SER A 78 27.53 12.64 8.53
N TYR A 79 27.42 13.97 8.55
CA TYR A 79 28.59 14.86 8.67
C TYR A 79 29.34 14.70 10.00
N ASN A 80 28.66 14.22 11.04
CA ASN A 80 29.24 13.94 12.35
C ASN A 80 29.58 12.44 12.42
N ARG A 81 30.79 12.08 11.99
CA ARG A 81 31.29 10.72 11.62
C ARG A 81 30.82 9.50 12.43
N ILE A 82 30.35 9.62 13.68
CA ILE A 82 29.74 8.53 14.46
C ILE A 82 28.72 9.17 15.43
N GLY A 83 27.48 9.32 15.00
CA GLY A 83 26.39 9.87 15.82
C GLY A 83 25.40 8.80 16.25
N LYS A 84 24.84 8.93 17.46
CA LYS A 84 23.73 8.11 17.98
C LYS A 84 22.57 7.96 16.97
N SER A 85 22.33 9.00 16.16
CA SER A 85 21.27 9.02 15.14
C SER A 85 21.48 8.00 14.00
N ASP A 86 22.72 7.75 13.57
CA ASP A 86 22.99 6.73 12.53
C ASP A 86 22.71 5.32 13.07
N GLN A 87 23.07 5.06 14.33
CA GLN A 87 22.74 3.80 15.00
C GLN A 87 21.23 3.62 15.20
N GLU A 88 20.52 4.68 15.61
CA GLU A 88 19.06 4.66 15.74
C GLU A 88 18.38 4.40 14.39
N ALA A 89 18.91 4.95 13.28
CA ALA A 89 18.39 4.69 11.94
C ALA A 89 18.60 3.24 11.51
N ILE A 90 19.83 2.74 11.65
CA ILE A 90 20.15 1.35 11.33
C ILE A 90 19.30 0.39 12.18
N GLN A 91 19.18 0.65 13.49
CA GLN A 91 18.36 -0.17 14.38
C GLN A 91 16.89 -0.13 13.99
N PHE A 92 16.36 1.04 13.62
CA PHE A 92 14.98 1.17 13.16
C PHE A 92 14.70 0.32 11.91
N TRP A 93 15.59 0.33 10.92
CA TRP A 93 15.42 -0.42 9.68
C TRP A 93 15.88 -1.88 9.74
N SER A 94 16.63 -2.27 10.78
CA SER A 94 17.13 -3.64 10.95
C SER A 94 16.05 -4.71 11.14
N GLN A 95 14.81 -4.31 11.39
CA GLN A 95 13.67 -5.20 11.56
C GLN A 95 12.76 -5.12 10.33
N PRO A 96 12.18 -6.26 9.87
CA PRO A 96 11.13 -6.23 8.87
C PRO A 96 10.00 -5.30 9.29
N ARG A 97 9.53 -4.47 8.35
CA ARG A 97 8.42 -3.54 8.59
C ARG A 97 7.31 -3.78 7.60
N ARG A 98 6.07 -3.67 8.07
CA ARG A 98 4.89 -3.69 7.21
C ARG A 98 4.65 -2.28 6.68
N PHE A 99 4.68 -2.15 5.37
CA PHE A 99 4.28 -0.95 4.65
C PHE A 99 2.78 -1.03 4.39
N PHE A 100 2.09 0.09 4.64
CA PHE A 100 0.66 0.23 4.42
C PHE A 100 0.47 1.41 3.47
N ILE A 101 0.23 1.10 2.21
CA ILE A 101 0.09 2.09 1.15
C ILE A 101 -1.41 2.25 0.86
N PRO A 102 -2.00 3.44 1.03
CA PRO A 102 -3.39 3.70 0.65
C PRO A 102 -3.66 3.23 -0.77
N ALA A 103 -4.69 2.42 -0.94
CA ALA A 103 -5.13 1.94 -2.24
C ALA A 103 -6.31 2.75 -2.80
N TYR A 104 -6.70 3.83 -2.11
CA TYR A 104 -7.76 4.76 -2.46
C TYR A 104 -7.20 6.15 -2.80
N ASP A 105 -8.04 7.01 -3.36
CA ASP A 105 -7.67 8.39 -3.65
C ASP A 105 -7.44 9.19 -2.35
N CYS A 106 -6.19 9.61 -2.11
CA CYS A 106 -5.80 10.46 -0.99
C CYS A 106 -4.62 11.35 -1.37
N GLY A 107 -4.50 12.51 -0.72
CA GLY A 107 -3.36 13.41 -0.92
C GLY A 107 -2.05 12.84 -0.38
N LEU A 108 -0.92 13.29 -0.94
CA LEU A 108 0.42 12.86 -0.56
C LEU A 108 0.71 13.06 0.95
N GLU A 109 0.22 14.16 1.53
CA GLU A 109 0.39 14.46 2.95
C GLU A 109 -0.35 13.44 3.85
N GLU A 110 -1.58 13.06 3.49
CA GLU A 110 -2.34 12.02 4.20
C GLU A 110 -1.61 10.69 4.09
N MET A 111 -1.13 10.33 2.90
CA MET A 111 -0.37 9.11 2.66
C MET A 111 0.90 9.04 3.51
N LEU A 112 1.70 10.12 3.55
CA LEU A 112 2.90 10.21 4.39
C LEU A 112 2.57 10.09 5.88
N THR A 113 1.49 10.75 6.32
CA THR A 113 1.03 10.73 7.71
C THR A 113 0.64 9.32 8.12
N ILE A 114 -0.17 8.63 7.31
CA ILE A 114 -0.61 7.27 7.57
C ILE A 114 0.57 6.29 7.51
N GLY A 115 1.36 6.34 6.44
CA GLY A 115 2.49 5.45 6.22
C GLY A 115 3.52 5.53 7.35
N THR A 116 3.89 6.75 7.77
CA THR A 116 4.85 6.94 8.88
C THR A 116 4.27 6.46 10.21
N ARG A 117 2.99 6.74 10.48
CA ARG A 117 2.31 6.28 11.71
C ARG A 117 2.26 4.76 11.77
N TRP A 118 1.93 4.08 10.68
CA TRP A 118 1.75 2.63 10.67
C TRP A 118 3.05 1.85 10.50
N LEU A 119 4.12 2.46 10.02
CA LEU A 119 5.48 1.88 10.11
C LEU A 119 5.96 1.77 11.57
N THR A 120 5.54 2.70 12.43
CA THR A 120 5.93 2.71 13.86
C THR A 120 4.93 1.99 14.74
N LYS A 121 3.63 2.10 14.43
CA LYS A 121 2.53 1.49 15.16
C LYS A 121 1.54 0.86 14.17
N PRO A 122 1.86 -0.31 13.59
CA PRO A 122 1.01 -0.95 12.61
C PRO A 122 -0.31 -1.38 13.26
N PRO A 123 -1.45 -1.25 12.57
CA PRO A 123 -2.70 -1.85 13.04
C PRO A 123 -2.60 -3.39 13.02
N PRO A 124 -3.37 -4.08 13.88
CA PRO A 124 -3.52 -5.53 13.77
C PRO A 124 -4.22 -5.89 12.46
N LEU A 125 -3.86 -7.05 11.90
CA LEU A 125 -4.46 -7.61 10.69
C LEU A 125 -5.20 -8.89 11.08
N PHE A 126 -6.41 -8.70 11.62
CA PHE A 126 -7.30 -9.80 11.98
C PHE A 126 -8.49 -9.80 11.02
N GLU A 127 -8.77 -10.96 10.43
CA GLU A 127 -9.88 -11.13 9.51
C GLU A 127 -11.23 -10.89 10.19
N GLY A 128 -12.09 -10.21 9.46
CA GLY A 128 -13.42 -9.79 9.87
C GLY A 128 -14.46 -10.05 8.78
N ALA A 129 -15.66 -9.54 9.00
CA ALA A 129 -16.73 -9.64 8.02
C ALA A 129 -16.50 -8.68 6.84
N LYS A 130 -16.95 -9.09 5.65
CA LYS A 130 -16.99 -8.20 4.48
C LYS A 130 -17.85 -6.98 4.79
N SER A 131 -17.37 -5.81 4.41
CA SER A 131 -18.04 -4.51 4.61
C SER A 131 -17.88 -3.65 3.36
N ASP A 132 -18.66 -2.57 3.27
CA ASP A 132 -18.45 -1.56 2.24
C ASP A 132 -17.08 -0.89 2.42
N PHE A 133 -16.48 -0.47 1.29
CA PHE A 133 -15.18 0.17 1.28
C PHE A 133 -15.12 1.29 0.23
N LEU A 134 -14.08 2.12 0.31
CA LEU A 134 -13.79 3.14 -0.71
C LEU A 134 -13.24 2.47 -1.98
N PRO A 135 -13.51 3.03 -3.18
CA PRO A 135 -12.97 2.48 -4.43
C PRO A 135 -11.44 2.32 -4.38
N ILE A 136 -10.95 1.24 -4.98
CA ILE A 136 -9.52 0.94 -5.05
C ILE A 136 -8.99 1.56 -6.34
N THR A 137 -8.28 2.68 -6.23
CA THR A 137 -7.83 3.48 -7.38
C THR A 137 -6.31 3.48 -7.57
N GLN A 138 -5.54 2.97 -6.61
CA GLN A 138 -4.08 2.83 -6.72
C GLN A 138 -3.69 1.38 -6.94
N SER A 139 -2.72 1.14 -7.83
CA SER A 139 -2.28 -0.20 -8.19
C SER A 139 -1.33 -0.79 -7.15
N ALA A 140 -1.31 -2.13 -7.05
CA ALA A 140 -0.30 -2.84 -6.27
C ALA A 140 1.14 -2.60 -6.81
N ALA A 141 1.27 -2.22 -8.09
CA ALA A 141 2.56 -1.91 -8.70
C ALA A 141 3.22 -0.66 -8.10
N ASP A 142 2.42 0.30 -7.62
CA ASP A 142 2.91 1.56 -7.05
C ASP A 142 3.47 1.39 -5.63
N VAL A 143 3.19 0.25 -4.99
CA VAL A 143 3.52 -0.03 -3.58
C VAL A 143 5.02 0.14 -3.31
N ARG A 144 5.88 -0.35 -4.20
CA ARG A 144 7.33 -0.23 -4.05
C ARG A 144 7.76 1.23 -4.09
N ALA A 145 7.33 1.98 -5.10
CA ALA A 145 7.70 3.38 -5.26
C ALA A 145 7.28 4.21 -4.04
N PHE A 146 6.09 3.96 -3.49
CA PHE A 146 5.65 4.63 -2.27
C PHE A 146 6.41 4.18 -1.02
N ALA A 147 6.76 2.91 -0.90
CA ALA A 147 7.59 2.42 0.21
C ALA A 147 8.99 3.07 0.19
N GLU A 148 9.62 3.18 -0.97
CA GLU A 148 10.90 3.88 -1.17
C GLU A 148 10.78 5.36 -0.79
N PHE A 149 9.71 6.02 -1.22
CA PHE A 149 9.42 7.41 -0.85
C PHE A 149 9.25 7.59 0.67
N LEU A 150 8.54 6.68 1.34
CA LEU A 150 8.37 6.69 2.80
C LEU A 150 9.71 6.53 3.54
N ILE A 151 10.59 5.64 3.06
CA ILE A 151 11.93 5.46 3.65
C ILE A 151 12.71 6.78 3.58
N ILE A 152 12.74 7.42 2.41
CA ILE A 152 13.42 8.71 2.22
C ILE A 152 12.79 9.80 3.10
N ALA A 153 11.46 9.88 3.15
CA ALA A 153 10.75 10.89 3.95
C ALA A 153 11.06 10.75 5.45
N ILE A 154 11.09 9.53 5.98
CA ILE A 154 11.45 9.27 7.37
C ILE A 154 12.90 9.65 7.65
N GLU A 155 13.83 9.26 6.78
CA GLU A 155 15.24 9.58 6.97
C GLU A 155 15.54 11.08 6.83
N ALA A 156 14.82 11.78 5.95
CA ALA A 156 14.90 13.23 5.80
C ALA A 156 14.30 14.00 6.99
N ALA A 157 13.30 13.41 7.67
CA ALA A 157 12.68 14.02 8.86
C ALA A 157 13.55 13.91 10.13
N ARG A 158 14.64 13.14 10.10
CA ARG A 158 15.58 13.04 11.23
C ARG A 158 16.30 14.38 11.42
N LYS A 159 16.43 14.81 12.69
CA LYS A 159 17.06 16.09 13.06
C LYS A 159 18.58 16.00 13.09
N ASP A 160 19.18 15.53 12.01
CA ASP A 160 20.63 15.40 11.87
C ASP A 160 21.13 15.81 10.48
N LYS A 161 22.45 15.95 10.36
CA LYS A 161 23.09 16.40 9.12
C LYS A 161 23.51 15.20 8.29
N VAL A 162 22.58 14.67 7.50
CA VAL A 162 22.85 13.65 6.50
C VAL A 162 23.63 14.25 5.34
N LYS A 163 24.66 13.53 4.90
CA LYS A 163 25.33 13.78 3.63
C LYS A 163 24.78 12.87 2.53
N GLU A 164 24.59 11.59 2.84
CA GLU A 164 24.22 10.57 1.87
C GLU A 164 23.37 9.48 2.52
N ILE A 165 22.35 9.02 1.78
CA ILE A 165 21.53 7.85 2.10
C ILE A 165 21.51 6.96 0.86
N GLN A 166 21.83 5.69 1.05
CA GLN A 166 21.62 4.62 0.09
C GLN A 166 20.84 3.51 0.79
N PHE A 167 19.93 2.86 0.10
CA PHE A 167 19.22 1.73 0.67
C PHE A 167 18.82 0.71 -0.39
N GLU A 168 18.64 -0.52 0.07
CA GLU A 168 18.00 -1.57 -0.69
C GLU A 168 16.68 -1.94 -0.01
N LEU A 169 15.65 -2.18 -0.81
CA LEU A 169 14.33 -2.57 -0.34
C LEU A 169 13.93 -3.91 -0.98
N GLU A 170 13.84 -4.92 -0.13
CA GLU A 170 13.22 -6.21 -0.46
C GLU A 170 11.78 -6.17 0.05
N MET A 171 10.80 -6.57 -0.77
CA MET A 171 9.37 -6.58 -0.40
C MET A 171 8.70 -7.89 -0.78
N GLY A 172 7.81 -8.35 0.09
CA GLY A 172 6.86 -9.40 -0.22
C GLY A 172 5.78 -8.94 -1.20
N VAL A 173 4.97 -9.90 -1.65
CA VAL A 173 3.81 -9.61 -2.51
C VAL A 173 2.78 -8.79 -1.72
N PRO A 174 2.32 -7.63 -2.24
CA PRO A 174 1.29 -6.85 -1.56
C PRO A 174 -0.03 -7.61 -1.46
N GLN A 175 -0.64 -7.56 -0.29
CA GLN A 175 -2.00 -8.05 -0.03
C GLN A 175 -2.94 -6.87 0.15
N LEU A 176 -4.16 -6.97 -0.38
CA LEU A 176 -5.15 -5.91 -0.19
C LEU A 176 -5.91 -6.11 1.12
N TRP A 177 -5.86 -5.10 1.98
CA TRP A 177 -6.58 -5.07 3.25
C TRP A 177 -7.53 -3.89 3.32
N ILE A 178 -8.78 -4.13 3.73
CA ILE A 178 -9.75 -3.10 4.06
C ILE A 178 -9.65 -2.80 5.56
N LEU A 179 -9.17 -1.59 5.89
CA LEU A 179 -8.89 -1.14 7.25
C LEU A 179 -9.81 0.03 7.68
N PRO A 180 -9.92 0.35 8.98
CA PRO A 180 -10.74 1.46 9.48
C PRO A 180 -10.34 2.86 8.99
#